data_AF-A0A6N3UJ26-F1
#
_entry.id   AF-A0A6N3UJ26-F1
#
_cell.length_a   1.000
_cell.length_b   1.000
_cell.length_c   1.000
_cell.angle_alpha   90.00
_cell.angle_beta   90.00
_cell.angle_gamma   90.00
#
_symmetry.space_group_name_H-M   'P 1'
#
loop_
_entity.id
_entity.type
_entity.pdbx_description
1 polymer ?
#
loop_
_entity_poly.entity_id
_entity_poly.type
_entity_poly.pdbx_seq_one_letter_code
_entity_poly.pdbx_strand_id
1 'polypeptide(L)'
;MSLGNVQSHALNGPALPLSLHFNPLNTVDRGFGLGWTLTGTRYDRTAKTLSLAGGETYKTQELPSRVLLTDQKLERHKLLVIGENRFLLTAQNGQREELAMMGLSNVAVTQRIWSANGASLELAYTLYNGHPMLSEVRDSRRTLLSITRTGGVFQGS
;
A
#
# COMPACT_ATOMS: atom_id res chain seq x y z
N MET A 1 -6.40 -0.21 -16.66
CA MET A 1 -7.14 1.07 -16.67
C MET A 1 -6.65 1.89 -15.49
N SER A 2 -6.29 3.15 -15.69
CA SER A 2 -5.91 4.07 -14.61
C SER A 2 -7.18 4.68 -14.02
N LEU A 3 -7.28 4.76 -12.69
CA LEU A 3 -8.40 5.44 -12.00
C LEU A 3 -8.15 6.94 -11.79
N GLY A 4 -7.06 7.48 -12.35
CA GLY A 4 -6.66 8.87 -12.17
C GLY A 4 -5.76 9.08 -10.95
N ASN A 5 -5.04 10.21 -10.93
CA ASN A 5 -4.15 10.56 -9.81
C ASN A 5 -4.95 11.25 -8.71
N VAL A 6 -4.81 10.77 -7.46
CA VAL A 6 -5.21 11.56 -6.30
C VAL A 6 -4.05 12.48 -5.93
N GLN A 7 -4.24 13.78 -6.15
CA GLN A 7 -3.26 14.82 -5.87
C GLN A 7 -3.70 15.61 -4.63
N SER A 8 -2.83 15.69 -3.61
CA SER A 8 -3.01 16.57 -2.45
C SER A 8 -2.29 17.91 -2.65
N HIS A 9 -2.69 18.92 -1.90
CA HIS A 9 -1.93 20.16 -1.71
C HIS A 9 -1.67 21.01 -2.96
N ALA A 10 -2.71 21.27 -3.77
CA ALA A 10 -2.64 22.22 -4.90
C ALA A 10 -1.40 22.02 -5.81
N LEU A 11 -1.17 20.76 -6.25
CA LEU A 11 -0.04 20.31 -7.08
C LEU A 11 1.33 20.17 -6.38
N ASN A 12 1.41 20.36 -5.06
CA ASN A 12 2.66 20.22 -4.30
C ASN A 12 2.65 19.06 -3.29
N GLY A 13 1.58 18.29 -3.13
CA GLY A 13 1.57 17.13 -2.22
C GLY A 13 2.22 15.87 -2.82
N PRO A 14 2.44 14.80 -2.03
CA PRO A 14 2.82 13.51 -2.58
C PRO A 14 1.69 13.05 -3.50
N ALA A 15 2.02 12.74 -4.77
CA ALA A 15 1.08 12.06 -5.64
C ALA A 15 1.02 10.59 -5.21
N LEU A 16 -0.16 10.12 -4.83
CA LEU A 16 -0.42 8.69 -4.68
C LEU A 16 -1.07 8.21 -5.98
N PRO A 17 -0.34 7.53 -6.88
CA PRO A 17 -0.96 6.90 -8.04
C PRO A 17 -1.81 5.72 -7.57
N LEU A 18 -3.05 5.99 -7.20
CA LEU A 18 -4.07 4.97 -6.95
C LEU A 18 -4.55 4.46 -8.31
N SER A 19 -4.17 3.23 -8.64
CA SER A 19 -4.55 2.53 -9.85
C SER A 19 -5.18 1.20 -9.47
N LEU A 20 -6.26 0.83 -10.12
CA LEU A 20 -6.90 -0.46 -9.92
C LEU A 20 -6.50 -1.38 -11.08
N HIS A 21 -5.84 -2.47 -10.73
CA HIS A 21 -5.32 -3.45 -11.68
C HIS A 21 -6.18 -4.71 -11.65
N PHE A 22 -6.53 -5.19 -12.84
CA PHE A 22 -7.16 -6.48 -13.02
C PHE A 22 -6.13 -7.51 -13.47
N ASN A 23 -6.03 -8.63 -12.77
CA ASN A 23 -5.28 -9.81 -13.17
C ASN A 23 -6.23 -11.03 -13.12
N PRO A 24 -6.63 -11.61 -14.27
CA PRO A 24 -7.56 -12.74 -14.30
C PRO A 24 -6.99 -14.01 -13.64
N LEU A 25 -5.65 -14.11 -13.48
CA LEU A 25 -5.00 -15.21 -12.77
C LEU A 25 -5.03 -15.02 -11.24
N ASN A 26 -5.37 -13.81 -10.76
CA ASN A 26 -5.56 -13.57 -9.34
C ASN A 26 -6.97 -13.99 -8.92
N THR A 27 -7.10 -15.19 -8.38
CA THR A 27 -8.36 -15.75 -7.91
C THR A 27 -8.74 -15.30 -6.49
N VAL A 28 -7.96 -14.40 -5.87
CA VAL A 28 -8.19 -13.94 -4.49
C VAL A 28 -8.93 -12.60 -4.50
N ASP A 29 -10.14 -12.57 -3.93
CA ASP A 29 -10.87 -11.33 -3.65
C ASP A 29 -10.31 -10.68 -2.37
N ARG A 30 -9.56 -9.59 -2.55
CA ARG A 30 -9.01 -8.76 -1.45
C ARG A 30 -9.88 -7.53 -1.16
N GLY A 31 -11.18 -7.63 -1.40
CA GLY A 31 -12.17 -6.60 -1.08
C GLY A 31 -12.66 -5.79 -2.27
N PHE A 32 -11.98 -5.86 -3.42
CA PHE A 32 -12.32 -5.11 -4.65
C PHE A 32 -12.97 -6.00 -5.74
N GLY A 33 -13.25 -7.26 -5.43
CA GLY A 33 -13.74 -8.25 -6.40
C GLY A 33 -12.63 -9.16 -6.90
N LEU A 34 -13.00 -10.30 -7.49
CA LEU A 34 -12.06 -11.27 -8.03
C LEU A 34 -11.21 -10.65 -9.13
N GLY A 35 -9.91 -10.92 -9.11
CA GLY A 35 -8.94 -10.39 -10.07
C GLY A 35 -8.55 -8.92 -9.86
N TRP A 36 -9.27 -8.15 -9.04
CA TRP A 36 -8.99 -6.73 -8.86
C TRP A 36 -8.05 -6.45 -7.68
N THR A 37 -7.10 -5.53 -7.86
CA THR A 37 -6.16 -5.09 -6.82
C THR A 37 -5.87 -3.60 -6.96
N LEU A 38 -6.04 -2.85 -5.87
CA LEU A 38 -5.61 -1.46 -5.80
C LEU A 38 -4.08 -1.40 -5.59
N THR A 39 -3.39 -0.53 -6.34
CA THR A 39 -1.96 -0.27 -6.15
C THR A 39 -1.72 0.40 -4.81
N GLY A 40 -0.66 -0.06 -4.16
CA GLY A 40 -0.17 0.43 -2.89
C GLY A 40 1.09 -0.35 -2.55
N THR A 41 1.98 0.25 -1.77
CA THR A 41 3.17 -0.45 -1.34
C THR A 41 2.80 -1.50 -0.31
N ARG A 42 3.32 -2.73 -0.48
CA ARG A 42 3.10 -3.86 0.40
C ARG A 42 4.39 -4.62 0.64
N TYR A 43 4.64 -4.97 1.89
CA TYR A 43 5.71 -5.87 2.27
C TYR A 43 5.12 -7.18 2.80
N ASP A 44 5.34 -8.27 2.07
CA ASP A 44 4.93 -9.62 2.46
C ASP A 44 6.12 -10.37 3.07
N ARG A 45 6.05 -10.59 4.38
CA ARG A 45 7.12 -11.26 5.14
C ARG A 45 7.18 -12.76 4.82
N THR A 46 6.05 -13.39 4.52
CA THR A 46 6.00 -14.82 4.17
C THR A 46 6.56 -15.07 2.77
N ALA A 47 6.12 -14.29 1.79
CA ALA A 47 6.62 -14.35 0.41
C ALA A 47 8.00 -13.69 0.25
N LYS A 48 8.52 -13.04 1.30
CA LYS A 48 9.79 -12.30 1.30
C LYS A 48 9.87 -11.32 0.14
N THR A 49 8.81 -10.55 -0.09
CA THR A 49 8.68 -9.68 -1.25
C THR A 49 8.18 -8.29 -0.84
N LEU A 50 8.80 -7.24 -1.39
CA LEU A 50 8.31 -5.85 -1.33
C LEU A 50 7.77 -5.47 -2.71
N SER A 51 6.49 -5.14 -2.80
CA SER A 51 5.87 -4.60 -4.02
C SER A 51 5.56 -3.12 -3.81
N LEU A 52 6.07 -2.25 -4.67
CA LEU A 52 5.86 -0.81 -4.62
C LEU A 52 4.60 -0.40 -5.40
N ALA A 53 3.98 0.73 -5.01
CA ALA A 53 2.83 1.29 -5.73
C ALA A 53 3.12 1.58 -7.21
N GLY A 54 4.38 1.87 -7.57
CA GLY A 54 4.82 2.09 -8.96
C GLY A 54 4.96 0.81 -9.80
N GLY A 55 4.69 -0.37 -9.24
CA GLY A 55 4.77 -1.67 -9.93
C GLY A 55 6.12 -2.37 -9.80
N GLU A 56 7.16 -1.71 -9.29
CA GLU A 56 8.43 -2.35 -8.96
C GLU A 56 8.24 -3.40 -7.86
N THR A 57 8.94 -4.52 -7.94
CA THR A 57 8.93 -5.57 -6.93
C THR A 57 10.35 -6.04 -6.64
N TYR A 58 10.65 -6.26 -5.37
CA TYR A 58 11.96 -6.66 -4.88
C TYR A 58 11.87 -7.90 -3.99
N LYS A 59 12.82 -8.82 -4.14
CA LYS A 59 13.07 -9.87 -3.15
C LYS A 59 13.69 -9.27 -1.89
N THR A 60 13.34 -9.85 -0.74
CA THR A 60 13.74 -9.30 0.55
C THR A 60 14.44 -10.29 1.47
N GLN A 61 15.29 -9.74 2.32
CA GLN A 61 15.85 -10.43 3.48
C GLN A 61 15.69 -9.53 4.72
N GLU A 62 14.91 -9.98 5.68
CA GLU A 62 14.70 -9.23 6.92
C GLU A 62 15.87 -9.41 7.89
N LEU A 63 16.32 -8.29 8.46
CA LEU A 63 17.37 -8.17 9.47
C LEU A 63 16.79 -7.39 10.67
N PRO A 64 17.46 -7.39 11.85
CA PRO A 64 16.91 -6.76 13.05
C PRO A 64 16.51 -5.29 12.92
N SER A 65 17.24 -4.50 12.11
CA SER A 65 16.99 -3.05 11.96
C SER A 65 16.49 -2.64 10.56
N ARG A 66 16.47 -3.56 9.60
CA ARG A 66 16.10 -3.24 8.22
C ARG A 66 15.66 -4.47 7.43
N VAL A 67 14.98 -4.23 6.33
CA VAL A 67 14.69 -5.24 5.32
C VAL A 67 15.56 -4.93 4.09
N LEU A 68 16.47 -5.84 3.78
CA LEU A 68 17.32 -5.75 2.59
C LEU A 68 16.52 -6.04 1.33
N LEU A 69 16.69 -5.22 0.29
CA LEU A 69 16.15 -5.45 -1.05
C LEU A 69 17.25 -6.11 -1.89
N THR A 70 17.22 -7.43 -2.00
CA THR A 70 18.38 -8.23 -2.42
C THR A 70 18.67 -8.20 -3.91
N ASP A 71 17.67 -7.88 -4.73
CA ASP A 71 17.75 -7.81 -6.20
C ASP A 71 17.69 -6.37 -6.74
N GLN A 72 17.77 -5.38 -5.84
CA GLN A 72 17.83 -3.97 -6.20
C GLN A 72 19.22 -3.63 -6.77
N LYS A 73 19.30 -3.37 -8.08
CA LYS A 73 20.56 -3.06 -8.78
C LYS A 73 21.18 -1.71 -8.38
N LEU A 74 20.35 -0.70 -8.14
CA LEU A 74 20.73 0.64 -7.69
C LEU A 74 19.94 0.94 -6.43
N GLU A 75 20.58 1.46 -5.38
CA GLU A 75 19.94 1.66 -4.08
C GLU A 75 18.94 2.85 -4.07
N ARG A 76 17.80 2.66 -4.75
CA ARG A 76 16.73 3.66 -4.90
C ARG A 76 15.79 3.68 -3.70
N HIS A 77 15.66 2.55 -3.01
CA HIS A 77 14.76 2.37 -1.89
C HIS A 77 15.48 1.73 -0.69
N LYS A 78 15.10 2.19 0.51
CA LYS A 78 15.57 1.66 1.79
C LYS A 78 14.36 1.36 2.66
N LEU A 79 14.27 0.13 3.19
CA LEU A 79 13.20 -0.28 4.09
C LEU A 79 13.78 -0.55 5.48
N LEU A 80 13.43 0.28 6.45
CA LEU A 80 13.90 0.18 7.84
C LEU A 80 12.82 -0.44 8.73
N VAL A 81 13.24 -1.19 9.74
CA VAL A 81 12.36 -1.64 10.82
C VAL A 81 12.32 -0.53 11.87
N ILE A 82 11.14 0.03 12.13
CA ILE A 82 10.97 1.20 13.04
C ILE A 82 10.14 0.87 14.28
N GLY A 83 9.74 -0.38 14.44
CA GLY A 83 8.96 -0.88 15.56
C GLY A 83 8.47 -2.29 15.25
N GLU A 84 7.81 -2.90 16.23
CA GLU A 84 7.19 -4.21 16.01
C GLU A 84 6.20 -4.11 14.86
N ASN A 85 6.44 -4.92 13.82
CA ASN A 85 5.60 -5.00 12.62
C ASN A 85 5.37 -3.65 11.90
N ARG A 86 6.29 -2.68 12.10
CA ARG A 86 6.26 -1.36 11.48
C ARG A 86 7.55 -1.09 10.73
N PHE A 87 7.40 -0.54 9.53
CA PHE A 87 8.50 -0.30 8.61
C PHE A 87 8.43 1.10 8.02
N LEU A 88 9.60 1.68 7.72
CA LEU A 88 9.72 2.95 7.01
C LEU A 88 10.44 2.71 5.70
N LEU A 89 9.71 2.83 4.60
CA LEU A 89 10.28 2.88 3.26
C LEU A 89 10.70 4.32 2.94
N THR A 90 11.91 4.51 2.46
CA THR A 90 12.41 5.79 1.97
C THR A 90 12.93 5.63 0.55
N ALA A 91 12.42 6.46 -0.36
CA ALA A 91 12.88 6.56 -1.73
C ALA A 91 13.98 7.63 -1.86
N GLN A 92 14.83 7.51 -2.88
CA GLN A 92 15.94 8.44 -3.15
C GLN A 92 15.47 9.89 -3.39
N ASN A 93 14.23 10.09 -3.85
CA ASN A 93 13.63 11.41 -4.06
C ASN A 93 13.12 12.08 -2.77
N GLY A 94 13.31 11.44 -1.60
CA GLY A 94 12.89 11.95 -0.30
C GLY A 94 11.45 11.60 0.09
N GLN A 95 10.68 10.92 -0.79
CA GLN A 95 9.39 10.35 -0.42
C GLN A 95 9.57 9.25 0.62
N ARG A 96 8.67 9.22 1.60
CA ARG A 96 8.65 8.21 2.67
C ARG A 96 7.29 7.58 2.79
N GLU A 97 7.26 6.29 3.12
CA GLU A 97 6.04 5.55 3.42
C GLU A 97 6.21 4.79 4.73
N GLU A 98 5.24 4.92 5.61
CA GLU A 98 5.12 4.06 6.78
C GLU A 98 4.23 2.88 6.45
N LEU A 99 4.74 1.68 6.66
CA LEU A 99 4.02 0.42 6.49
C LEU A 99 3.81 -0.25 7.83
N ALA A 100 2.66 -0.87 8.02
CA ALA A 100 2.41 -1.70 9.20
C ALA A 100 1.61 -2.96 8.86
N MET A 101 1.89 -4.03 9.59
CA MET A 101 1.04 -5.24 9.55
C MET A 101 -0.33 -4.92 10.15
N MET A 102 -1.37 -5.56 9.62
CA MET A 102 -2.75 -5.38 10.04
C MET A 102 -3.35 -6.72 10.49
N GLY A 103 -3.87 -6.77 11.72
CA GLY A 103 -4.40 -8.00 12.31
C GLY A 103 -3.36 -9.11 12.37
N LEU A 104 -3.77 -10.34 12.06
CA LEU A 104 -2.89 -11.51 11.99
C LEU A 104 -2.20 -11.68 10.62
N SER A 105 -2.23 -10.64 9.78
CA SER A 105 -1.62 -10.68 8.45
C SER A 105 -0.09 -10.57 8.53
N ASN A 106 0.61 -11.36 7.72
CA ASN A 106 2.05 -11.19 7.46
C ASN A 106 2.34 -10.19 6.33
N VAL A 107 1.36 -9.37 5.96
CA VAL A 107 1.48 -8.33 4.94
C VAL A 107 1.36 -6.95 5.58
N ALA A 108 2.45 -6.19 5.51
CA ALA A 108 2.46 -4.80 5.92
C ALA A 108 2.00 -3.93 4.75
N VAL A 109 1.07 -3.01 5.00
CA VAL A 109 0.51 -2.10 4.00
C VAL A 109 0.84 -0.66 4.36
N THR A 110 0.99 0.20 3.35
CA THR A 110 1.20 1.65 3.57
C THR A 110 0.07 2.27 4.35
N GLN A 111 0.34 2.81 5.52
CA GLN A 111 -0.63 3.56 6.33
C GLN A 111 -0.46 5.07 6.20
N ARG A 112 0.76 5.53 5.89
CA ARG A 112 1.04 6.96 5.73
C ARG A 112 2.12 7.19 4.69
N ILE A 113 1.98 8.27 3.93
CA ILE A 113 2.94 8.71 2.91
C ILE A 113 3.31 10.15 3.18
N TRP A 114 4.60 10.48 3.09
CA TRP A 114 5.10 11.84 3.12
C TRP A 114 5.83 12.17 1.82
N SER A 115 5.53 13.32 1.23
CA SER A 115 6.39 13.92 0.21
C SER A 115 7.65 14.53 0.82
N ALA A 116 8.62 14.84 -0.02
CA ALA A 116 9.83 15.55 0.38
C ALA A 116 9.55 16.92 1.03
N ASN A 117 8.45 17.59 0.67
CA ASN A 117 8.05 18.88 1.25
C ASN A 117 7.17 18.75 2.52
N GLY A 118 6.99 17.55 3.05
CA GLY A 118 6.31 17.32 4.33
C GLY A 118 4.79 17.18 4.27
N ALA A 119 4.16 17.40 3.12
CA ALA A 119 2.74 17.06 2.95
C ALA A 119 2.54 15.53 3.08
N SER A 120 1.39 15.13 3.64
CA SER A 120 1.13 13.73 3.95
C SER A 120 -0.25 13.24 3.55
N LEU A 121 -0.32 11.94 3.27
CA LEU A 121 -1.56 11.18 3.10
C LEU A 121 -1.64 10.09 4.16
N GLU A 122 -2.84 9.87 4.67
CA GLU A 122 -3.17 8.76 5.56
C GLU A 122 -4.11 7.80 4.85
N LEU A 123 -3.83 6.52 5.00
CA LEU A 123 -4.57 5.43 4.38
C LEU A 123 -5.15 4.57 5.51
N ALA A 124 -6.47 4.42 5.52
CA ALA A 124 -7.16 3.55 6.47
C ALA A 124 -7.55 2.24 5.79
N TYR A 125 -7.48 1.16 6.54
CA TYR A 125 -7.80 -0.19 6.07
C TYR A 125 -8.80 -0.86 7.01
N THR A 126 -9.69 -1.65 6.43
CA THR A 126 -10.48 -2.66 7.14
C THR A 126 -9.95 -4.05 6.81
N LEU A 127 -10.31 -5.06 7.60
CA LEU A 127 -10.02 -6.45 7.28
C LEU A 127 -11.17 -7.07 6.50
N TYR A 128 -10.85 -7.73 5.39
CA TYR A 128 -11.78 -8.54 4.61
C TYR A 128 -11.13 -9.89 4.29
N ASN A 129 -11.77 -11.00 4.70
CA ASN A 129 -11.21 -12.35 4.62
C ASN A 129 -9.78 -12.45 5.19
N GLY A 130 -9.49 -11.73 6.28
CA GLY A 130 -8.16 -11.71 6.90
C GLY A 130 -7.11 -10.90 6.14
N HIS A 131 -7.48 -10.23 5.05
CA HIS A 131 -6.59 -9.37 4.27
C HIS A 131 -6.92 -7.88 4.48
N PRO A 132 -5.91 -7.00 4.50
CA PRO A 132 -6.13 -5.56 4.53
C PRO A 132 -6.79 -5.07 3.23
N MET A 133 -7.94 -4.44 3.36
CA MET A 133 -8.69 -3.77 2.31
C MET A 133 -8.67 -2.26 2.58
N LEU A 134 -8.20 -1.46 1.61
CA LEU A 134 -8.23 0.00 1.75
C LEU A 134 -9.67 0.49 1.82
N SER A 135 -9.99 1.27 2.84
CA SER A 135 -11.32 1.85 3.06
C SER A 135 -11.34 3.36 2.90
N GLU A 136 -10.23 4.05 3.21
CA GLU A 136 -10.16 5.51 3.14
C GLU A 136 -8.77 6.01 2.76
N VAL A 137 -8.70 7.12 2.02
CA VAL A 137 -7.51 7.96 1.88
C VAL A 137 -7.87 9.39 2.21
N ARG A 138 -7.09 10.02 3.08
CA ARG A 138 -7.28 11.42 3.48
C ARG A 138 -5.96 12.19 3.51
N ASP A 139 -6.05 13.50 3.32
CA ASP A 139 -4.96 14.42 3.65
C ASP A 139 -5.28 15.21 4.92
N SER A 140 -4.47 16.22 5.24
CA SER A 140 -4.65 17.05 6.44
C SER A 140 -5.92 17.90 6.45
N ARG A 141 -6.63 18.00 5.31
CA ARG A 141 -7.81 18.86 5.16
C ARG A 141 -9.10 18.07 4.98
N ARG A 142 -9.05 16.94 4.26
CA ARG A 142 -10.25 16.19 3.89
C ARG A 142 -9.97 14.74 3.51
N THR A 143 -11.04 13.94 3.51
CA THR A 143 -11.07 12.65 2.81
C THR A 143 -11.02 12.88 1.30
N LEU A 144 -10.08 12.22 0.63
CA LEU A 144 -9.88 12.26 -0.81
C LEU A 144 -10.54 11.07 -1.51
N LEU A 145 -10.59 9.92 -0.84
CA LEU A 145 -11.22 8.71 -1.32
C LEU A 145 -11.87 7.96 -0.16
N SER A 146 -13.10 7.49 -0.36
CA SER A 146 -13.76 6.52 0.51
C SER A 146 -14.22 5.34 -0.34
N ILE A 147 -13.97 4.13 0.15
CA ILE A 147 -14.33 2.87 -0.51
C ILE A 147 -15.29 2.13 0.39
N THR A 148 -16.49 1.87 -0.11
CA THR A 148 -17.49 1.04 0.58
C THR A 148 -17.85 -0.14 -0.30
N ARG A 149 -17.76 -1.35 0.25
CA ARG A 149 -18.28 -2.55 -0.41
C ARG A 149 -19.72 -2.77 0.01
N THR A 150 -20.66 -2.53 -0.91
CA THR A 150 -22.06 -2.94 -0.76
C THR A 150 -22.18 -4.39 -1.21
N GLY A 151 -22.31 -5.33 -0.27
CA GLY A 151 -22.56 -6.73 -0.60
C GLY A 151 -23.86 -6.88 -1.38
N GLY A 152 -23.83 -7.61 -2.51
CA GLY A 152 -25.04 -8.11 -3.13
C GLY A 152 -25.64 -9.16 -2.20
N VAL A 153 -26.76 -8.83 -1.55
CA VAL A 153 -27.59 -9.82 -0.86
C VAL A 153 -28.17 -10.71 -1.96
N PHE A 154 -27.59 -11.89 -2.19
CA PHE A 154 -28.30 -12.94 -2.87
C PHE A 154 -29.42 -13.41 -1.93
N GLN A 155 -30.61 -12.86 -2.12
CA GLN A 155 -31.82 -13.49 -1.62
C GLN A 155 -32.07 -14.71 -2.49
N GLY A 156 -31.73 -15.89 -1.97
CA GLY A 156 -32.16 -17.15 -2.56
C GLY A 156 -33.68 -17.27 -2.40
N SER A 157 -34.36 -17.36 -3.54
CA SER A 157 -35.73 -17.87 -3.68
C SER A 157 -35.73 -19.39 -3.74
#